data_AF-A0A099XZM1-F1
#
_entry.id   AF-A0A099XZM1-F1
#
_cell.length_a   1.000
_cell.length_b   1.000
_cell.length_c   1.000
_cell.angle_alpha   90.00
_cell.angle_beta   90.00
_cell.angle_gamma   90.00
#
_symmetry.space_group_name_H-M   'P 1'
#
loop_
_entity.id
_entity.type
_entity.pdbx_description
1 polymer ?
#
loop_
_entity_poly.entity_id
_entity_poly.type
_entity_poly.pdbx_seq_one_letter_code
_entity_poly.pdbx_strand_id
1 'polypeptide(L)'
;MKILSILTIIFSFSQCGSTNFETNPPFKIDSAKYYSWVGGVPGVSGINVQIQLKNTSPIEFDSLYFRKKSTKVEIKDASLLIAHFNTSKRNKPDLILHSDPKKELKNKIPEPDNFPFELKDNEAVLSYHLGGETRYVKIKNIKKQDRSSFPKIQ
;
A
#
# COMPACT_ATOMS: atom_id res chain seq x y z
N MET A 1 43.38 -29.52 19.41
CA MET A 1 42.86 -28.14 19.29
C MET A 1 42.33 -27.87 17.87
N LYS A 2 41.19 -28.47 17.48
CA LYS A 2 40.60 -28.28 16.14
C LYS A 2 39.07 -28.25 16.12
N ILE A 3 38.43 -28.53 17.26
CA ILE A 3 36.96 -28.61 17.39
C ILE A 3 36.36 -27.31 17.93
N LEU A 4 37.17 -26.41 18.49
CA LEU A 4 36.68 -25.13 19.04
C LEU A 4 36.41 -24.04 17.96
N SER A 5 36.96 -24.20 16.75
CA SER A 5 36.82 -23.20 15.68
C SER A 5 35.57 -23.38 14.80
N ILE A 6 34.81 -24.46 14.98
CA ILE A 6 33.61 -24.75 14.16
C ILE A 6 32.33 -24.15 14.76
N LEU A 7 32.34 -23.76 16.03
CA LEU A 7 31.13 -23.28 16.71
C LEU A 7 30.82 -21.78 16.49
N THR A 8 31.74 -21.01 15.89
CA THR A 8 31.61 -19.56 15.69
C THR A 8 30.94 -19.13 14.37
N ILE A 9 30.61 -20.06 13.47
CA ILE A 9 30.04 -19.74 12.14
C ILE A 9 28.50 -19.64 12.13
N ILE A 10 27.81 -20.00 13.21
CA ILE A 10 26.34 -20.11 13.21
C ILE A 10 25.62 -18.79 13.59
N PHE A 11 26.33 -17.75 14.02
CA PHE A 11 25.70 -16.51 14.53
C PHE A 11 25.53 -15.35 13.52
N SER A 12 25.84 -15.54 12.23
CA SER A 12 26.05 -14.40 11.32
C SER A 12 24.87 -13.96 10.46
N PHE A 13 23.65 -14.51 10.60
CA PHE A 13 22.51 -14.15 9.72
C PHE A 13 21.23 -13.75 10.44
N SER A 14 21.31 -13.02 11.54
CA SER A 14 20.17 -12.28 12.09
C SER A 14 19.96 -10.97 11.31
N GLN A 15 19.69 -11.03 10.00
CA GLN A 15 19.11 -9.89 9.29
C GLN A 15 17.63 -9.80 9.70
N CYS A 16 17.37 -9.14 10.83
CA CYS A 16 16.04 -8.72 11.21
C CYS A 16 15.59 -7.66 10.19
N GLY A 17 14.75 -8.07 9.24
CA GLY A 17 14.18 -7.21 8.21
C GLY A 17 13.14 -6.26 8.79
N SER A 18 13.55 -5.32 9.63
CA SER A 18 12.69 -4.21 10.04
C SER A 18 12.79 -3.11 8.99
N THR A 19 11.69 -2.82 8.28
CA THR A 19 11.64 -1.68 7.37
C THR A 19 11.76 -0.39 8.18
N ASN A 20 12.89 0.31 8.03
CA ASN A 20 13.12 1.57 8.72
C ASN A 20 12.28 2.67 8.06
N PHE A 21 11.38 3.27 8.85
CA PHE A 21 10.61 4.43 8.41
C PHE A 21 11.37 5.71 8.73
N GLU A 22 11.49 6.60 7.75
CA GLU A 22 12.06 7.93 7.94
C GLU A 22 11.16 8.74 8.89
N THR A 23 11.75 9.26 9.97
CA THR A 23 11.04 10.04 10.99
C THR A 23 11.01 11.53 10.67
N ASN A 24 11.98 12.03 9.90
CA ASN A 24 12.10 13.45 9.55
C ASN A 24 12.31 13.65 8.04
N PRO A 25 11.29 13.35 7.21
CA PRO A 25 11.37 13.57 5.77
C PRO A 25 11.47 15.06 5.42
N PRO A 26 12.00 15.43 4.24
CA PRO A 26 12.13 16.83 3.78
C PRO A 26 10.80 17.50 3.36
N PHE A 27 9.67 16.94 3.78
CA PHE A 27 8.30 17.43 3.56
C PHE A 27 7.47 17.18 4.81
N LYS A 28 6.41 17.97 5.01
CA LYS A 28 5.46 17.74 6.09
C LYS A 28 4.13 17.29 5.53
N ILE A 29 3.53 16.28 6.15
CA ILE A 29 2.15 15.87 5.84
C ILE A 29 1.21 16.73 6.69
N ASP A 30 0.37 17.51 6.04
CA ASP A 30 -0.62 18.38 6.68
C ASP A 30 -1.89 17.60 7.04
N SER A 31 -2.42 16.87 6.06
CA SER A 31 -3.56 15.98 6.29
C SER A 31 -3.56 14.81 5.32
N ALA A 32 -4.13 13.69 5.76
CA ALA A 32 -4.36 12.52 4.92
C ALA A 32 -5.82 12.08 5.09
N LYS A 33 -6.51 11.94 3.97
CA LYS A 33 -7.92 11.54 3.92
C LYS A 33 -8.10 10.42 2.91
N TYR A 34 -9.07 9.54 3.15
CA TYR A 34 -9.47 8.55 2.17
C TYR A 34 -10.98 8.51 2.01
N TYR A 35 -11.44 8.22 0.81
CA TYR A 35 -12.86 8.03 0.52
C TYR A 35 -13.06 6.86 -0.43
N SER A 36 -14.14 6.12 -0.21
CA SER A 36 -14.57 5.04 -1.09
C SER A 36 -15.52 5.54 -2.17
N TRP A 37 -15.38 5.05 -3.39
CA TRP A 37 -16.30 5.30 -4.49
C TRP A 37 -16.80 3.97 -5.08
N VAL A 38 -17.97 4.01 -5.71
CA VAL A 38 -18.52 2.90 -6.51
C VAL A 38 -18.72 3.40 -7.93
N GLY A 39 -18.40 2.57 -8.91
CA GLY A 39 -18.63 2.88 -10.31
C GLY A 39 -20.11 2.72 -10.68
N GLY A 40 -20.45 3.10 -11.91
CA GLY A 40 -21.80 2.89 -12.45
C GLY A 40 -22.15 1.43 -12.74
N VAL A 41 -21.15 0.53 -12.73
CA VAL A 41 -21.32 -0.91 -12.98
C VAL A 41 -21.21 -1.69 -11.66
N PRO A 42 -22.12 -2.64 -11.38
CA PRO A 42 -22.03 -3.50 -10.21
C PRO A 42 -20.68 -4.20 -10.10
N GLY A 43 -20.12 -4.19 -8.89
CA GLY A 43 -18.84 -4.82 -8.60
C GLY A 43 -17.60 -3.96 -8.89
N VAL A 44 -17.76 -2.80 -9.54
CA VAL A 44 -16.68 -1.81 -9.73
C VAL A 44 -16.67 -0.83 -8.56
N SER A 45 -15.59 -0.81 -7.81
CA SER A 45 -15.40 0.11 -6.69
C SER A 45 -13.92 0.40 -6.46
N GLY A 46 -13.65 1.47 -5.73
CA GLY A 46 -12.30 1.84 -5.35
C GLY A 46 -12.23 2.68 -4.09
N ILE A 47 -11.01 2.93 -3.65
CA ILE A 47 -10.67 3.86 -2.58
C ILE A 47 -9.66 4.84 -3.14
N ASN A 48 -9.91 6.13 -2.93
CA ASN A 48 -8.93 7.16 -3.21
C ASN A 48 -8.37 7.66 -1.89
N VAL A 49 -7.05 7.78 -1.83
CA VAL A 49 -6.34 8.41 -0.70
C VAL A 49 -5.76 9.72 -1.19
N GLN A 50 -6.06 10.81 -0.48
CA GLN A 50 -5.57 12.15 -0.72
C GLN A 50 -4.64 12.54 0.42
N ILE A 51 -3.43 13.00 0.09
CA ILE A 51 -2.43 13.45 1.05
C ILE A 51 -2.07 14.89 0.71
N GLN A 52 -2.35 15.79 1.64
CA GLN A 52 -1.98 17.19 1.57
C GLN A 52 -0.61 17.38 2.22
N LEU A 53 0.31 17.97 1.48
CA LEU A 53 1.65 18.31 1.92
C LEU A 53 1.75 19.79 2.31
N LYS A 54 2.64 20.08 3.25
CA LYS A 54 3.06 21.41 3.67
C LYS A 54 4.56 21.53 3.46
N ASN A 55 4.98 22.68 2.94
CA ASN A 55 6.36 22.98 2.52
C ASN A 55 6.85 21.97 1.49
N THR A 56 6.48 22.23 0.23
CA THR A 56 6.71 21.36 -0.91
C THR A 56 8.17 21.48 -1.36
N SER A 57 8.99 20.51 -0.97
CA SER A 57 10.31 20.29 -1.59
C SER A 57 10.12 19.50 -2.89
N PRO A 58 10.96 19.70 -3.92
CA PRO A 58 10.91 18.88 -5.13
C PRO A 58 11.35 17.46 -4.79
N ILE A 59 10.37 16.58 -4.57
CA ILE A 59 10.57 15.19 -4.17
C ILE A 59 9.77 14.32 -5.12
N GLU A 60 10.40 13.23 -5.56
CA GLU A 60 9.74 12.24 -6.40
C GLU A 60 9.00 11.24 -5.51
N PHE A 61 7.68 11.31 -5.52
CA PHE A 61 6.82 10.33 -4.86
C PHE A 61 6.54 9.16 -5.81
N ASP A 62 6.67 7.93 -5.32
CA ASP A 62 6.54 6.74 -6.16
C ASP A 62 5.24 5.98 -5.88
N SER A 63 5.14 5.38 -4.70
CA SER A 63 4.04 4.46 -4.38
C SER A 63 3.46 4.69 -2.98
N LEU A 64 2.16 4.46 -2.85
CA LEU A 64 1.45 4.47 -1.57
C LEU A 64 0.96 3.06 -1.24
N TYR A 65 1.27 2.62 -0.04
CA TYR A 65 0.87 1.35 0.53
C TYR A 65 -0.23 1.59 1.56
N PHE A 66 -1.43 1.07 1.32
CA PHE A 66 -2.60 1.26 2.17
C PHE A 66 -3.48 0.01 2.13
N ARG A 67 -3.93 -0.47 3.31
CA ARG A 67 -4.86 -1.61 3.45
C ARG A 67 -4.48 -2.84 2.59
N LYS A 68 -3.24 -3.32 2.75
CA LYS A 68 -2.67 -4.47 2.03
C LYS A 68 -2.64 -4.33 0.50
N LYS A 69 -2.74 -3.10 -0.02
CA LYS A 69 -2.62 -2.79 -1.44
C LYS A 69 -1.56 -1.71 -1.62
N SER A 70 -0.97 -1.68 -2.80
CA SER A 70 -0.06 -0.62 -3.23
C SER A 70 -0.50 -0.07 -4.58
N THR A 71 -0.27 1.21 -4.79
CA THR A 71 -0.51 1.88 -6.08
C THR A 71 0.46 3.04 -6.25
N LYS A 72 0.69 3.46 -7.49
CA LYS A 72 1.51 4.65 -7.75
C LYS A 72 0.78 5.90 -7.28
N VAL A 73 1.55 6.87 -6.81
CA VAL A 73 1.04 8.17 -6.41
C VAL A 73 1.01 9.10 -7.62
N GLU A 74 -0.10 9.79 -7.79
CA GLU A 74 -0.27 10.86 -8.76
C GLU A 74 -0.15 12.21 -8.06
N ILE A 75 0.66 13.11 -8.63
CA ILE A 75 0.81 14.47 -8.16
C ILE A 75 -0.20 15.33 -8.92
N LYS A 76 -1.26 15.78 -8.25
CA LYS A 76 -2.26 16.68 -8.86
C LYS A 76 -1.81 18.14 -8.84
N ASP A 77 -1.28 18.56 -7.70
CA ASP A 77 -0.77 19.90 -7.46
C ASP A 77 0.53 19.80 -6.65
N ALA A 78 1.29 20.89 -6.55
CA ALA A 78 2.55 20.92 -5.80
C ALA A 78 2.42 20.36 -4.36
N SER A 79 1.24 20.51 -3.75
CA SER A 79 0.95 20.08 -2.38
C SER A 79 -0.07 18.94 -2.27
N LEU A 80 -0.58 18.40 -3.38
CA LEU A 80 -1.65 17.38 -3.35
C LEU A 80 -1.23 16.10 -4.07
N LEU A 81 -1.16 15.02 -3.30
CA LEU A 81 -0.92 13.67 -3.78
C LEU A 81 -2.21 12.87 -3.75
N ILE A 82 -2.47 12.09 -4.80
CA ILE A 82 -3.63 11.21 -4.92
C ILE A 82 -3.17 9.80 -5.26
N ALA A 83 -3.70 8.82 -4.55
CA ALA A 83 -3.46 7.41 -4.80
C ALA A 83 -4.79 6.68 -5.03
N HIS A 84 -4.88 5.98 -6.15
CA HIS A 84 -6.08 5.26 -6.60
C HIS A 84 -5.96 3.76 -6.34
N PHE A 85 -6.77 3.24 -5.43
CA PHE A 85 -6.83 1.81 -5.11
C PHE A 85 -8.08 1.17 -5.70
N ASN A 86 -7.87 0.16 -6.53
CA ASN A 86 -8.96 -0.67 -7.03
C ASN A 86 -9.36 -1.73 -5.99
N THR A 87 -10.64 -1.71 -5.60
CA THR A 87 -11.24 -2.68 -4.67
C THR A 87 -12.32 -3.54 -5.34
N SER A 88 -12.40 -3.47 -6.67
CA SER A 88 -13.35 -4.20 -7.49
C SER A 88 -13.28 -5.70 -7.21
N LYS A 89 -14.45 -6.30 -6.97
CA LYS A 89 -14.60 -7.75 -6.86
C LYS A 89 -14.84 -8.41 -8.22
N ARG A 90 -14.85 -7.64 -9.31
CA ARG A 90 -15.05 -8.14 -10.68
C ARG A 90 -13.85 -8.94 -11.17
N ASN A 91 -12.64 -8.60 -10.73
CA ASN A 91 -11.40 -9.22 -11.17
C ASN A 91 -11.09 -10.53 -10.42
N LYS A 92 -12.11 -11.32 -10.07
CA LYS A 92 -11.87 -12.65 -9.51
C LYS A 92 -11.27 -13.54 -10.62
N PRO A 93 -10.31 -14.42 -10.28
CA PRO A 93 -9.86 -15.42 -11.24
C PRO A 93 -11.05 -16.27 -11.68
N ASP A 94 -11.06 -16.67 -12.95
CA ASP A 94 -12.06 -17.60 -13.46
C ASP A 94 -11.95 -18.92 -12.68
N LEU A 95 -13.04 -19.25 -11.98
CA LEU A 95 -13.20 -20.48 -11.23
C LEU A 95 -13.95 -21.47 -12.12
N ILE A 96 -13.33 -22.62 -12.38
CA ILE A 96 -13.97 -23.75 -13.03
C ILE A 96 -14.92 -24.36 -11.99
N LEU A 97 -16.23 -24.14 -12.16
CA LEU A 97 -17.29 -24.86 -11.47
C LEU A 97 -17.80 -25.97 -12.39
N HIS A 98 -17.55 -27.23 -12.04
CA HIS A 98 -17.88 -28.37 -12.90
C HIS A 98 -18.49 -29.50 -12.05
N SER A 99 -19.52 -30.16 -12.57
CA SER A 99 -20.23 -31.22 -11.83
C SER A 99 -19.34 -32.40 -11.38
N ASP A 100 -18.27 -32.68 -12.13
CA ASP A 100 -17.19 -33.59 -11.72
C ASP A 100 -16.13 -32.86 -10.87
N PRO A 101 -15.99 -33.19 -9.57
CA PRO A 101 -15.05 -32.54 -8.65
C PRO A 101 -13.59 -32.63 -9.09
N LYS A 102 -13.22 -33.67 -9.86
CA LYS A 102 -11.83 -33.84 -10.31
C LYS A 102 -11.40 -32.73 -11.27
N LYS A 103 -12.35 -32.10 -11.98
CA LYS A 103 -12.04 -31.00 -12.90
C LYS A 103 -11.80 -29.67 -12.18
N GLU A 104 -12.29 -29.52 -10.95
CA GLU A 104 -12.08 -28.33 -10.12
C GLU A 104 -10.69 -28.30 -9.46
N LEU A 105 -9.98 -29.44 -9.38
CA LEU A 105 -8.59 -29.51 -8.90
C LEU A 105 -7.61 -28.67 -9.74
N LYS A 106 -8.02 -28.23 -10.93
CA LYS A 106 -7.25 -27.32 -11.80
C LYS A 106 -7.42 -25.84 -11.42
N ASN A 107 -8.33 -25.51 -10.50
CA ASN A 107 -8.46 -24.14 -10.01
C ASN A 107 -7.19 -23.73 -9.28
N LYS A 108 -6.66 -22.55 -9.61
CA LYS A 108 -5.48 -21.99 -8.93
C LYS A 108 -5.85 -21.59 -7.51
N ILE A 109 -5.01 -21.97 -6.56
CA ILE A 109 -5.10 -21.51 -5.18
C ILE A 109 -4.71 -20.03 -5.17
N PRO A 110 -5.50 -19.13 -4.53
CA PRO A 110 -5.12 -17.74 -4.40
C PRO A 110 -3.78 -17.62 -3.68
N GLU A 111 -2.83 -16.93 -4.30
CA GLU A 111 -1.53 -16.65 -3.67
C GLU A 111 -1.73 -15.76 -2.44
N PRO A 112 -0.95 -15.96 -1.37
CA PRO A 112 -0.97 -15.04 -0.24
C PRO A 112 -0.51 -13.65 -0.70
N ASP A 113 -1.29 -12.62 -0.37
CA ASP A 113 -0.89 -11.23 -0.57
C ASP A 113 0.36 -10.96 0.29
N ASN A 114 1.55 -11.11 -0.31
CA ASN A 114 2.84 -10.80 0.32
C ASN A 114 3.01 -9.28 0.42
N PHE A 115 2.27 -8.68 1.36
CA PHE A 115 2.33 -7.25 1.62
C PHE A 115 3.49 -6.94 2.58
N PRO A 116 4.44 -6.06 2.19
CA PRO A 116 5.72 -5.92 2.91
C PRO A 116 5.64 -5.10 4.20
N PHE A 117 4.45 -4.63 4.60
CA PHE A 117 4.28 -3.75 5.76
C PHE A 117 3.17 -4.22 6.68
N GLU A 118 3.41 -4.25 7.99
CA GLU A 118 2.35 -4.37 8.98
C GLU A 118 1.73 -2.99 9.25
N LEU A 119 0.53 -2.76 8.70
CA LEU A 119 -0.21 -1.49 8.81
C LEU A 119 -1.60 -1.72 9.39
N LYS A 120 -2.00 -0.82 10.29
CA LYS A 120 -3.40 -0.73 10.74
C LYS A 120 -4.27 -0.09 9.66
N ASP A 121 -5.58 -0.23 9.83
CA ASP A 121 -6.61 0.26 8.92
C ASP A 121 -6.54 1.77 8.60
N ASN A 122 -5.98 2.56 9.52
CA ASN A 122 -5.83 4.01 9.44
C ASN A 122 -4.37 4.45 9.21
N GLU A 123 -3.50 3.53 8.79
CA GLU A 123 -2.09 3.79 8.51
C GLU A 123 -1.79 3.57 7.03
N ALA A 124 -0.91 4.39 6.47
CA ALA A 124 -0.31 4.14 5.15
C ALA A 124 1.20 4.32 5.21
N VAL A 125 1.88 3.78 4.21
CA VAL A 125 3.30 4.04 3.95
C VAL A 125 3.42 4.70 2.60
N LEU A 126 4.10 5.83 2.54
CA LEU A 126 4.42 6.55 1.30
C LEU A 126 5.89 6.30 0.98
N SER A 127 6.17 5.78 -0.21
CA SER A 127 7.52 5.70 -0.75
C SER A 127 7.85 6.93 -1.58
N TYR A 128 9.09 7.39 -1.45
CA TYR A 128 9.63 8.50 -2.20
C TYR A 128 11.12 8.29 -2.47
N HIS A 129 11.63 8.92 -3.52
CA HIS A 129 13.04 8.86 -3.90
C HIS A 129 13.73 10.15 -3.50
N LEU A 130 14.86 10.02 -2.81
CA LEU A 130 15.69 11.14 -2.40
C LEU A 130 17.16 10.75 -2.56
N GLY A 131 17.89 11.47 -3.43
CA GLY A 131 19.32 11.23 -3.64
C GLY A 131 19.66 9.85 -4.23
N GLY A 132 18.74 9.23 -4.97
CA GLY A 132 18.93 7.89 -5.56
C GLY A 132 18.54 6.72 -4.65
N GLU A 133 18.08 6.99 -3.42
CA GLU A 133 17.59 5.97 -2.50
C GLU A 133 16.07 6.05 -2.33
N THR A 134 15.40 4.89 -2.32
CA THR A 134 13.98 4.79 -1.97
C THR A 134 13.81 4.80 -0.46
N ARG A 135 13.05 5.76 0.04
CA ARG A 135 12.74 5.91 1.46
C ARG A 135 11.25 5.74 1.70
N TYR A 136 10.90 5.34 2.92
CA TYR A 136 9.54 5.07 3.33
C TYR A 136 9.17 5.96 4.52
N VAL A 137 8.04 6.66 4.42
CA VAL A 137 7.46 7.38 5.56
C VAL A 137 6.14 6.74 5.97
N LYS A 138 5.94 6.52 7.27
CA LYS A 138 4.67 6.02 7.81
C LYS A 138 3.75 7.20 8.13
N ILE A 139 2.58 7.20 7.50
CA ILE A 139 1.50 8.15 7.75
C ILE A 139 0.54 7.53 8.75
N LYS A 140 0.43 8.15 9.92
CA LYS A 140 -0.51 7.73 10.97
C LYS A 140 -1.81 8.54 10.86
N ASN A 141 -2.93 7.92 11.23
CA ASN A 141 -4.23 8.57 11.41
C ASN A 141 -4.84 9.17 10.12
N ILE A 142 -4.92 8.37 9.06
CA ILE A 142 -5.66 8.75 7.85
C ILE A 142 -7.16 8.80 8.18
N LYS A 143 -7.77 9.96 7.93
CA LYS A 143 -9.19 10.17 8.23
C LYS A 143 -10.06 9.65 7.10
N LYS A 144 -11.11 8.91 7.44
CA LYS A 144 -12.17 8.59 6.49
C LYS A 144 -12.97 9.84 6.17
N GLN A 145 -13.13 10.15 4.89
CA GLN A 145 -14.05 11.17 4.41
C GLN A 145 -15.34 10.49 3.98
N ASP A 146 -16.44 10.85 4.62
CA ASP A 146 -17.74 10.27 4.34
C ASP A 146 -18.31 10.77 3.00
N ARG A 147 -19.08 9.90 2.35
CA ARG A 147 -19.67 10.19 1.03
C ARG A 147 -20.69 11.33 1.06
N SER A 148 -21.17 11.74 2.24
CA SER A 148 -22.09 12.87 2.40
C SER A 148 -21.47 14.22 2.05
N SER A 149 -20.15 14.32 1.94
CA SER A 149 -19.44 15.55 1.56
C SER A 149 -19.21 15.72 0.05
N PHE A 150 -19.63 14.77 -0.79
CA PHE A 150 -19.62 14.98 -2.24
C PHE A 150 -20.86 15.78 -2.65
N PRO A 151 -20.71 16.86 -3.44
CA PRO A 151 -21.86 17.53 -4.01
C PRO A 151 -22.67 16.50 -4.80
N LYS A 152 -23.93 16.32 -4.43
CA LYS A 152 -24.88 15.60 -5.28
C LYS A 152 -24.98 16.39 -6.57
N ILE A 153 -24.62 15.79 -7.69
CA ILE A 153 -24.94 16.36 -9.00
C ILE A 153 -26.47 16.33 -9.05
N GLN A 154 -27.09 17.51 -9.02
CA GLN A 154 -28.52 17.71 -9.20
C GLN A 154 -28.82 17.85 -10.69
#